data_AF-A0A7C8AH32-F1
#
_entry.id   AF-A0A7C8AH32-F1
#
_cell.length_a   1.000
_cell.length_b   1.000
_cell.length_c   1.000
_cell.angle_alpha   90.00
_cell.angle_beta   90.00
_cell.angle_gamma   90.00
#
_symmetry.space_group_name_H-M   'P 1'
#
loop_
_entity.id
_entity.type
_entity.pdbx_description
1 polymer ?
#
loop_
_entity_poly.entity_id
_entity_poly.type
_entity_poly.pdbx_seq_one_letter_code
_entity_poly.pdbx_strand_id
1 'polypeptide(L)' 'SKLYLNGAETGSVGDSITGPIRDNAGDLYIGYRPGQDYYDGSIDDIRIFDEALSEAQISQLASDL' A
#
# COMPACT_ATOMS: atom_id res chain seq x y z
N SER A 1 -2.14 5.40 -10.10
CA SER A 1 -2.19 4.92 -8.69
C SER A 1 -2.56 6.07 -7.78
N LYS A 2 -3.14 5.76 -6.62
CA LYS A 2 -3.53 6.74 -5.59
C LYS A 2 -2.84 6.41 -4.26
N LEU A 3 -2.55 7.43 -3.47
CA LEU A 3 -1.98 7.35 -2.12
C LEU A 3 -2.94 8.03 -1.14
N TYR A 4 -3.21 7.36 -0.02
CA TYR A 4 -4.13 7.84 1.01
C TYR A 4 -3.43 7.90 2.36
N LEU A 5 -3.70 8.95 3.14
CA LEU A 5 -3.26 9.12 4.53
C LEU A 5 -4.48 9.42 5.40
N ASN A 6 -4.70 8.63 6.45
CA ASN A 6 -5.88 8.75 7.33
C ASN A 6 -7.20 8.80 6.55
N GLY A 7 -7.33 7.98 5.51
CA GLY A 7 -8.53 7.90 4.67
C GLY A 7 -8.64 8.96 3.57
N ALA A 8 -7.82 10.01 3.58
CA ALA A 8 -7.87 11.09 2.58
C ALA A 8 -6.84 10.88 1.46
N GLU A 9 -7.22 11.09 0.19
CA GLU A 9 -6.28 11.05 -0.94
C GLU A 9 -5.26 12.19 -0.81
N THR A 10 -3.98 11.86 -0.77
CA THR A 10 -2.87 12.83 -0.67
C THR A 10 -1.97 12.85 -1.90
N GLY A 11 -2.19 11.95 -2.86
CA GLY A 11 -1.41 11.90 -4.08
C GLY A 11 -2.00 10.95 -5.11
N SER A 12 -1.91 11.34 -6.37
CA SER A 12 -2.24 10.50 -7.50
C SER A 12 -1.33 10.80 -8.68
N VAL A 13 -1.10 9.78 -9.51
CA VAL A 13 -0.45 9.93 -10.80
C VAL A 13 -1.54 9.91 -11.87
N GLY A 14 -1.60 10.96 -12.69
CA GLY A 14 -2.67 11.19 -13.66
C GLY A 14 -2.66 10.24 -14.87
N ASP A 15 -1.48 9.75 -15.24
CA ASP A 15 -1.35 8.77 -16.32
C ASP A 15 -1.43 7.34 -15.77
N SER A 16 -2.40 6.57 -16.26
CA SER A 16 -2.48 5.15 -15.97
C SER A 16 -1.46 4.40 -16.82
N ILE A 17 -0.48 3.75 -16.18
CA ILE A 17 0.35 2.76 -16.85
C ILE A 17 -0.52 1.52 -17.07
N THR A 18 -0.71 1.13 -18.33
CA THR A 18 -1.50 -0.04 -18.71
C THR A 18 -0.58 -1.19 -19.13
N GLY A 19 -1.09 -2.42 -19.03
CA GLY A 19 -0.32 -3.65 -19.29
C GLY A 19 -0.07 -4.47 -18.01
N PRO A 20 0.60 -5.62 -18.12
CA PRO A 20 0.89 -6.47 -16.97
C PRO A 20 1.86 -5.78 -16.00
N ILE A 21 1.60 -5.94 -14.70
CA ILE A 21 2.55 -5.56 -13.65
C ILE A 21 3.79 -6.43 -13.81
N ARG A 22 4.98 -5.82 -13.78
CA ARG A 22 6.24 -6.56 -13.74
C ARG A 22 6.35 -7.26 -12.39
N ASP A 23 6.43 -8.58 -12.41
CA ASP A 23 6.58 -9.41 -11.23
C ASP A 23 8.03 -9.91 -11.06
N ASN A 24 8.30 -10.50 -9.91
CA ASN A 24 9.50 -11.27 -9.62
C ASN A 24 9.17 -12.34 -8.57
N ALA A 25 10.07 -13.31 -8.39
CA ALA A 25 9.89 -14.41 -7.43
C ALA A 25 10.57 -14.16 -6.07
N GLY A 26 10.92 -12.92 -5.75
CA GLY A 26 11.49 -12.57 -4.46
C GLY A 26 10.42 -12.51 -3.36
N ASP A 27 10.84 -12.71 -2.11
CA ASP A 27 9.93 -12.62 -0.97
C ASP A 27 9.42 -11.18 -0.80
N LEU A 28 8.17 -11.06 -0.33
CA LEU A 28 7.63 -9.79 0.15
C LEU A 28 8.10 -9.55 1.59
N TYR A 29 8.82 -8.44 1.79
CA TYR A 29 9.26 -8.01 3.12
C TYR A 29 8.47 -6.78 3.58
N ILE A 30 8.19 -6.72 4.89
CA ILE A 30 7.61 -5.56 5.56
C ILE A 30 8.65 -5.01 6.54
N GLY A 31 8.91 -3.70 6.51
CA GLY A 31 9.86 -3.05 7.42
C GLY A 31 11.32 -3.44 7.22
N TYR A 32 11.65 -4.17 6.15
CA TYR A 32 13.00 -4.66 5.87
C TYR A 32 13.28 -4.64 4.37
N ARG A 33 14.56 -4.46 4.00
CA ARG A 33 15.07 -4.68 2.66
C ARG A 33 16.40 -5.46 2.75
N PRO A 34 16.61 -6.51 1.93
CA PRO A 34 17.86 -7.26 1.92
C PRO A 34 19.10 -6.36 1.81
N GLY A 35 20.03 -6.52 2.74
CA GLY A 35 21.27 -5.74 2.81
C GLY A 35 21.12 -4.32 3.36
N GLN A 36 19.98 -3.98 3.98
CA GLN A 36 19.73 -2.71 4.67
C GLN A 36 19.27 -2.94 6.11
N ASP A 37 19.29 -1.90 6.92
CA ASP A 37 18.74 -1.92 8.28
C ASP A 37 17.22 -2.10 8.26
N TYR A 38 16.69 -2.63 9.35
CA TYR A 38 15.24 -2.77 9.56
C TYR A 38 14.63 -1.46 10.07
N TYR A 39 13.33 -1.31 9.86
CA TYR A 39 12.55 -0.23 10.43
C TYR A 39 12.41 -0.42 11.95
N ASP A 40 12.87 0.57 12.72
CA ASP A 40 12.77 0.59 14.18
C ASP A 40 11.50 1.35 14.62
N GLY A 41 10.38 0.63 14.63
CA GLY A 41 9.07 1.14 15.01
C GLY A 41 7.97 0.06 14.96
N SER A 42 6.72 0.46 15.20
CA SER A 42 5.56 -0.45 15.17
C SER A 42 4.85 -0.42 13.82
N ILE A 43 4.50 -1.59 13.31
CA ILE A 43 3.64 -1.79 12.14
C ILE A 43 2.56 -2.78 12.56
N ASP A 44 1.30 -2.51 12.22
CA ASP A 44 0.16 -3.38 12.53
C ASP A 44 -0.87 -3.38 11.38
N ASP A 45 -1.81 -4.32 11.40
CA ASP A 45 -2.99 -4.37 10.52
C ASP A 45 -2.71 -4.36 9.00
N ILE A 46 -1.67 -5.06 8.56
CA ILE A 46 -1.29 -5.14 7.15
C ILE A 46 -2.31 -5.97 6.37
N ARG A 47 -2.86 -5.39 5.30
CA ARG A 47 -3.85 -6.02 4.43
C ARG A 47 -3.43 -5.84 2.96
N ILE A 48 -3.59 -6.91 2.16
CA ILE A 48 -3.36 -6.91 0.71
C ILE A 48 -4.69 -7.27 0.05
N PHE A 49 -5.09 -6.49 -0.95
CA PHE A 49 -6.33 -6.68 -1.70
C PHE A 49 -6.00 -6.99 -3.16
N ASP A 50 -6.79 -7.85 -3.78
CA ASP A 50 -6.75 -8.19 -5.20
C ASP A 50 -7.54 -7.21 -6.08
N GLU A 51 -8.26 -6.28 -5.46
CA GLU A 51 -9.04 -5.24 -6.12
C GLU A 51 -8.70 -3.84 -5.59
N ALA A 52 -8.99 -2.83 -6.41
CA ALA A 52 -8.90 -1.44 -5.99
C ALA A 52 -10.05 -1.09 -5.04
N LEU A 53 -9.72 -0.60 -3.85
CA LEU A 53 -10.71 -0.16 -2.87
C LEU A 53 -11.38 1.15 -3.31
N SER A 54 -12.68 1.25 -3.05
CA SER A 54 -13.43 2.50 -3.13
C SER A 54 -13.05 3.47 -2.00
N GLU A 55 -13.32 4.75 -2.19
CA GLU A 55 -13.07 5.78 -1.18
C GLU A 55 -13.84 5.52 0.12
N ALA A 56 -15.05 4.95 0.04
CA ALA A 56 -15.82 4.56 1.22
C ALA A 56 -15.14 3.42 2.01
N GLN A 57 -14.62 2.39 1.32
CA GLN A 57 -13.88 1.30 1.96
C GLN A 57 -12.60 1.81 2.62
N ILE A 58 -11.87 2.72 1.96
CA ILE A 58 -10.66 3.34 2.51
C ILE A 58 -11.00 4.16 3.77
N SER A 59 -12.07 4.95 3.72
CA SER A 59 -12.53 5.72 4.88
C SER A 59 -12.90 4.83 6.06
N GLN A 60 -13.58 3.71 5.80
CA GLN A 60 -13.94 2.75 6.85
C GLN A 60 -12.69 2.13 7.50
N LEU A 61 -11.74 1.66 6.68
CA LEU A 61 -10.49 1.08 7.19
C LEU A 61 -9.67 2.08 8.02
N ALA A 62 -9.72 3.37 7.67
CA ALA A 62 -9.01 4.41 8.40
C ALA A 62 -9.66 4.75 9.75
N SER A 63 -10.95 4.45 9.94
CA SER A 63 -11.69 4.67 11.18
C SER A 63 -11.76 3.46 12.10
N ASP A 64 -11.42 2.26 11.60
CA ASP A 64 -11.43 1.01 12.36
C ASP A 64 -10.20 0.88 13.31
N LEU A 65 -9.48 1.98 13.58
CA LEU A 65 -8.32 2.08 14.48
C LEU A 65 -8.66 2.79 15.80
#